data_AF-A0A940F7W5-F1
#
_entry.id   AF-A0A940F7W5-F1
#
_cell.length_a   1.000
_cell.length_b   1.000
_cell.length_c   1.000
_cell.angle_alpha   90.00
_cell.angle_beta   90.00
_cell.angle_gamma   90.00
#
_symmetry.space_group_name_H-M   'P 1'
#
loop_
_entity.id
_entity.type
_entity.pdbx_description
1 polymer ?
#
loop_
_entity_poly.entity_id
_entity_poly.type
_entity_poly.pdbx_seq_one_letter_code
_entity_poly.pdbx_strand_id
1 'polypeptide(L)' 'MPGKSSHVKNEKQYEALKDKGMSKERAAKIANSPDSSKHGGEKSHSGSGKSSQGGTHAQKVKAGRKGGKASHG' A
#
# COMPACT_ATOMS: atom_id res chain seq x y z
N MET A 1 -15.92 -14.07 21.86
CA MET A 1 -14.70 -13.87 21.05
C MET A 1 -13.63 -13.23 21.93
N PRO A 2 -12.42 -13.82 22.07
CA PRO A 2 -11.41 -13.29 22.97
C PRO A 2 -10.99 -11.87 22.54
N GLY A 3 -10.71 -11.04 23.56
CA GLY A 3 -10.77 -9.57 23.54
C GLY A 3 -10.05 -8.90 22.37
N LYS A 4 -10.80 -8.06 21.65
CA LYS A 4 -10.28 -7.22 20.58
C LYS A 4 -10.09 -5.80 21.11
N SER A 5 -9.26 -5.66 22.13
CA SER A 5 -8.63 -4.37 22.39
C SER A 5 -7.51 -4.25 21.36
N SER A 6 -7.83 -3.67 20.20
CA SER A 6 -6.90 -3.51 19.08
C SER A 6 -5.84 -2.47 19.42
N HIS A 7 -4.97 -2.83 20.36
CA HIS A 7 -3.71 -2.13 20.59
C HIS A 7 -2.87 -2.25 19.33
N VAL A 8 -2.40 -1.12 18.85
CA VAL A 8 -1.50 -1.06 17.72
C VAL A 8 -0.17 -1.68 18.15
N LYS A 9 0.20 -2.81 17.54
CA LYS A 9 1.42 -3.56 17.89
C LYS A 9 2.70 -2.78 17.58
N ASN A 10 2.66 -1.93 16.55
CA ASN A 10 3.79 -1.08 16.15
C ASN A 10 3.37 0.41 16.10
N GLU A 11 3.37 1.05 17.26
CA GLU A 11 2.95 2.45 17.42
C GLU A 11 3.79 3.42 16.59
N LYS A 12 5.12 3.20 16.54
CA LYS A 12 6.04 4.03 15.74
C LYS A 12 5.67 4.01 14.25
N GLN A 13 5.37 2.84 13.71
CA GLN A 13 4.95 2.70 12.32
C GLN A 13 3.57 3.32 12.08
N TYR A 14 2.66 3.20 13.04
CA TYR A 14 1.33 3.81 12.94
C TYR A 14 1.38 5.34 12.89
N GLU A 15 2.15 5.97 13.77
CA GLU A 15 2.34 7.42 13.75
C GLU A 15 3.03 7.87 12.46
N ALA A 16 4.10 7.19 12.05
CA ALA A 16 4.77 7.49 10.77
C ALA A 16 3.84 7.34 9.54
N LEU A 17 2.86 6.42 9.58
CA LEU A 17 1.86 6.28 8.52
C LEU A 17 0.82 7.40 8.57
N LYS A 18 0.41 7.84 9.76
CA LYS A 18 -0.48 9.00 9.94
C LYS A 18 0.16 10.29 9.47
N ASP A 19 1.43 10.51 9.79
CA ASP A 19 2.20 11.68 9.35
C ASP A 19 2.31 11.74 7.82
N LYS A 20 2.32 10.57 7.18
CA LYS A 20 2.26 10.43 5.71
C LYS A 20 0.85 10.65 5.12
N GLY A 21 -0.13 11.04 5.93
CA GLY A 21 -1.52 11.29 5.52
C GLY A 21 -2.40 10.04 5.43
N MET A 22 -1.99 8.93 6.04
CA MET A 22 -2.80 7.70 6.02
C MET A 22 -3.91 7.73 7.08
N SER A 23 -5.08 7.15 6.75
CA SER A 23 -6.18 7.06 7.71
C SER A 23 -5.82 6.16 8.89
N LYS A 24 -6.38 6.47 10.08
CA LYS A 24 -6.14 5.71 11.33
C LYS A 24 -6.37 4.22 11.14
N GLU A 25 -7.48 3.82 10.51
CA GLU A 25 -7.76 2.40 10.28
C GLU A 25 -6.72 1.71 9.40
N ARG A 26 -6.30 2.37 8.31
CA ARG A 26 -5.33 1.80 7.37
C ARG A 26 -3.95 1.72 8.02
N ALA A 27 -3.54 2.75 8.75
CA ALA A 27 -2.31 2.75 9.53
C ALA A 27 -2.31 1.64 10.58
N ALA A 28 -3.41 1.46 11.34
CA ALA A 28 -3.52 0.44 12.38
C ALA A 28 -3.46 -0.97 11.79
N LYS A 29 -4.10 -1.22 10.63
CA LYS A 29 -4.01 -2.51 9.92
C LYS A 29 -2.58 -2.86 9.51
N ILE A 30 -1.84 -1.89 8.98
CA ILE A 30 -0.45 -2.09 8.55
C ILE A 30 0.47 -2.29 9.76
N ALA A 31 0.33 -1.45 10.79
CA ALA A 31 1.13 -1.55 12.02
C ALA A 31 0.86 -2.82 12.84
N ASN A 32 -0.33 -3.43 12.69
CA ASN A 32 -0.66 -4.71 13.30
C ASN A 32 -0.25 -5.93 12.45
N SER A 33 0.19 -5.71 11.21
CA SER A 33 0.58 -6.76 10.27
C SER A 33 2.10 -7.01 10.35
N PRO A 34 2.53 -8.20 10.81
CA PRO A 34 3.95 -8.51 11.03
C PRO A 34 4.78 -8.53 9.73
N ASP A 35 4.16 -8.75 8.57
CA ASP A 35 4.84 -8.83 7.27
C ASP A 35 4.62 -7.59 6.39
N SER A 36 4.18 -6.46 6.97
CA SER A 36 3.93 -5.22 6.21
C SER A 36 5.16 -4.72 5.44
N SER A 37 6.37 -4.88 6.00
CA SER A 37 7.64 -4.54 5.33
C SER A 37 7.97 -5.47 4.15
N LYS A 38 7.55 -6.75 4.22
CA LYS A 38 7.77 -7.73 3.13
C LYS A 38 6.76 -7.57 2.01
N HIS A 39 5.47 -7.42 2.35
CA HIS A 39 4.40 -7.25 1.37
C HIS A 39 4.45 -5.90 0.62
N GLY A 40 4.94 -4.84 1.25
CA GLY A 40 5.03 -3.51 0.62
C GLY A 40 6.41 -3.12 0.09
N GLY A 41 7.51 -3.70 0.62
CA GLY A 41 8.88 -3.23 0.38
C GLY A 41 9.80 -4.19 -0.37
N GLU A 42 9.67 -5.51 -0.20
CA GLU A 42 10.59 -6.47 -0.84
C GLU A 42 10.50 -6.43 -2.38
N LYS A 43 9.30 -6.15 -2.92
CA LYS A 43 9.09 -6.02 -4.37
C LYS A 43 9.61 -4.69 -4.94
N SER A 44 9.91 -3.71 -4.10
CA SER A 44 10.43 -2.39 -4.51
C SER A 44 11.94 -2.44 -4.78
N HIS A 45 12.65 -3.38 -4.16
CA HIS A 45 14.11 -3.51 -4.23
C HIS A 45 14.60 -4.70 -5.08
N SER A 46 13.72 -5.66 -5.40
CA SER A 46 14.04 -6.74 -6.33
C SER A 46 13.78 -6.30 -7.78
N GLY A 47 14.85 -5.81 -8.42
CA GLY A 47 14.89 -5.50 -9.85
C GLY A 47 14.62 -6.72 -10.73
N SER A 48 13.35 -7.09 -10.90
CA SER A 48 12.92 -8.09 -11.87
C SER A 48 11.70 -7.55 -12.60
N GLY A 49 11.98 -6.88 -13.71
CA GLY A 49 11.00 -6.22 -14.55
C GLY A 49 9.87 -7.13 -15.00
N LYS A 50 8.65 -6.59 -14.89
CA LYS A 50 7.72 -6.62 -16.02
C LYS A 50 7.57 -5.18 -16.48
N SER A 51 8.28 -4.81 -17.54
CA SER A 51 8.08 -3.56 -18.29
C SER A 51 6.64 -3.41 -18.84
N SER A 52 5.77 -4.41 -18.64
CA SER A 52 4.35 -4.39 -18.97
C SER A 52 3.44 -3.74 -17.93
N GLN A 53 3.92 -3.48 -16.70
CA GLN A 53 3.15 -2.72 -15.70
C GLN A 53 3.27 -1.23 -16.01
N GLY A 54 2.46 -0.76 -16.95
CA GLY A 54 2.55 0.58 -17.52
C GLY A 54 2.48 1.71 -16.49
N GLY A 55 3.64 2.28 -16.17
CA GLY A 55 3.88 3.57 -15.51
C GLY A 55 3.21 3.81 -14.15
N THR A 56 3.69 4.79 -13.39
CA THR A 56 2.97 5.29 -12.21
C THR A 56 1.63 5.90 -12.61
N HIS A 57 0.69 6.06 -11.66
CA HIS A 57 -0.58 6.73 -11.92
C HIS A 57 -0.36 8.15 -12.48
N ALA A 58 0.61 8.90 -11.94
CA ALA A 58 0.98 10.22 -12.43
C ALA A 58 1.48 10.20 -13.88
N GLN A 59 2.31 9.21 -14.26
CA GLN A 59 2.77 9.05 -15.65
C GLN A 59 1.61 8.73 -16.60
N LYS A 60 0.65 7.88 -16.17
CA LYS A 60 -0.55 7.57 -16.96
C LYS A 60 -1.45 8.78 -17.14
N VAL A 61 -1.68 9.55 -16.08
CA VAL A 61 -2.47 10.79 -16.12
C VAL A 61 -1.80 11.84 -17.00
N LYS A 62 -0.48 12.04 -16.86
CA LYS A 62 0.30 12.95 -17.70
C LYS A 62 0.24 12.57 -19.19
N ALA A 63 0.23 11.27 -19.48
CA ALA A 63 0.06 10.74 -20.84
C ALA A 63 -1.39 10.77 -21.35
N GLY A 64 -2.33 11.41 -20.63
CA GLY A 64 -3.74 11.51 -21.03
C GLY A 64 -4.53 10.19 -20.93
N ARG A 65 -3.96 9.13 -20.34
CA ARG A 65 -4.59 7.82 -20.21
C ARG A 65 -5.57 7.83 -19.03
N LYS A 66 -6.79 8.32 -19.27
CA LYS A 66 -7.89 8.28 -18.29
C LYS A 66 -8.60 6.93 -18.40
N GLY A 67 -8.30 6.02 -17.48
CA GLY A 67 -9.09 4.81 -17.15
C GLY A 67 -9.53 3.94 -18.33
N GLY A 68 -8.78 2.87 -18.63
CA GLY A 68 -9.26 1.84 -19.55
C GLY A 68 -10.52 1.17 -18.99
N LYS A 69 -11.59 1.11 -19.79
CA LYS A 69 -12.77 0.28 -19.50
C LYS A 69 -12.29 -1.15 -19.22
N ALA A 70 -12.76 -1.74 -18.13
CA ALA A 70 -12.60 -3.16 -17.89
C ALA A 70 -13.44 -3.92 -18.92
N SER A 71 -12.81 -4.42 -19.98
CA SER A 71 -13.41 -5.43 -20.86
C SER A 71 -13.31 -6.78 -20.14
N HIS A 72 -14.39 -7.15 -19.44
CA HIS A 72 -14.65 -8.56 -19.13
C HIS A 72 -15.36 -9.13 -20.35
N GLY A 73 -14.72 -10.12 -21.00
CA GLY A 73 -15.32 -11.00 -21.98
C GLY A 73 -15.44 -12.39 -21.38
#